data_AF-A0A136WGG1-F1
#
_entry.id   AF-A0A136WGG1-F1
#
_cell.length_a   1.000
_cell.length_b   1.000
_cell.length_c   1.000
_cell.angle_alpha   90.00
_cell.angle_beta   90.00
_cell.angle_gamma   90.00
#
_symmetry.space_group_name_H-M   'P 1'
#
loop_
_entity.id
_entity.type
_entity.pdbx_description
1 polymer ?
#
loop_
_entity_poly.entity_id
_entity_poly.type
_entity_poly.pdbx_seq_one_letter_code
_entity_poly.pdbx_strand_id
1 'polypeptide(L)'
;MPKNSKKSVPHYENKEEVETLADKYFEKCKGEALRDDYDNVVYQKNGEPTMVGARPPTVSGLAFALRFQSRQDFLNYTGKFAETVARARLKLESYAEERLYDKDGLQGAKFTLTNNFQGWAEKTREDFDTQIYEKLDGILEGINNAAKQ
;
A
#
# COMPACT_ATOMS: atom_id res chain seq x y z
N MET A 1 -30.96 -9.23 -10.58
CA MET A 1 -29.67 -8.54 -10.35
C MET A 1 -29.42 -8.50 -8.84
N PRO A 2 -28.28 -9.01 -8.32
CA PRO A 2 -28.03 -8.94 -6.89
C PRO A 2 -27.89 -7.46 -6.50
N LYS A 3 -28.62 -7.09 -5.43
CA LYS A 3 -28.73 -5.73 -4.92
C LYS A 3 -27.35 -5.24 -4.47
N ASN A 4 -27.01 -4.03 -4.89
CA ASN A 4 -25.79 -3.29 -4.52
C ASN A 4 -25.67 -3.23 -2.98
N SER A 5 -24.94 -4.17 -2.39
CA SER A 5 -24.66 -4.19 -0.95
C SER A 5 -23.79 -2.98 -0.66
N LYS A 6 -24.27 -2.04 0.15
CA LYS A 6 -23.48 -0.87 0.58
C LYS A 6 -22.08 -1.34 0.97
N LYS A 7 -21.04 -0.90 0.25
CA LYS A 7 -19.64 -1.16 0.62
C LYS A 7 -19.47 -0.77 2.09
N SER A 8 -19.29 -1.77 2.95
CA SER A 8 -19.09 -1.56 4.38
C SER A 8 -17.69 -0.98 4.57
N VAL A 9 -17.62 0.34 4.66
CA VAL A 9 -16.39 1.04 5.02
C VAL A 9 -16.10 0.76 6.50
N PRO A 10 -14.85 0.44 6.90
CA PRO A 10 -14.51 0.26 8.31
C PRO A 10 -14.87 1.49 9.13
N HIS A 11 -15.56 1.26 10.25
CA HIS A 11 -15.79 2.28 11.26
C HIS A 11 -14.73 2.14 12.34
N TYR A 12 -14.14 3.27 12.72
CA TYR A 12 -13.19 3.37 13.82
C TYR A 12 -13.72 4.41 14.81
N GLU A 13 -13.48 4.19 16.09
CA GLU A 13 -13.91 5.12 17.14
C GLU A 13 -13.00 6.35 17.19
N ASN A 14 -11.69 6.10 17.11
CA ASN A 14 -10.64 7.11 17.23
C ASN A 14 -9.42 6.74 16.37
N LYS A 15 -8.42 7.62 16.39
CA LYS A 15 -7.20 7.45 15.59
C LYS A 15 -6.32 6.33 16.15
N GLU A 16 -6.29 6.21 17.47
CA GLU A 16 -5.47 5.27 18.22
C GLU A 16 -5.85 3.82 17.91
N GLU A 17 -7.14 3.55 17.63
CA GLU A 17 -7.62 2.24 17.17
C GLU A 17 -6.94 1.84 15.85
N VAL A 18 -6.90 2.74 14.86
CA VAL A 18 -6.28 2.48 13.56
C VAL A 18 -4.78 2.25 13.70
N GLU A 19 -4.09 3.09 14.47
CA GLU A 19 -2.65 2.97 14.73
C GLU A 19 -2.33 1.65 15.42
N THR A 20 -3.11 1.28 16.45
CA THR A 20 -2.95 0.01 17.17
C THR A 20 -3.14 -1.21 16.26
N LEU A 21 -4.15 -1.20 15.40
CA LEU A 21 -4.38 -2.30 14.44
C LEU A 21 -3.24 -2.42 13.42
N ALA A 22 -2.77 -1.29 12.90
CA ALA A 22 -1.64 -1.25 11.97
C ALA A 22 -0.36 -1.75 12.64
N ASP A 23 -0.04 -1.25 13.84
CA ASP A 23 1.18 -1.61 14.55
C ASP A 23 1.17 -3.10 14.96
N LYS A 24 0.04 -3.63 15.41
CA LYS A 24 -0.13 -5.08 15.66
C LYS A 24 0.14 -5.91 14.40
N TYR A 25 -0.30 -5.43 13.23
CA TYR A 25 -0.05 -6.11 11.97
C TYR A 25 1.45 -6.12 11.62
N PHE A 26 2.10 -4.97 11.68
CA PHE A 26 3.53 -4.86 11.37
C PHE A 26 4.39 -5.65 12.37
N GLU A 27 4.04 -5.63 13.66
CA GLU A 27 4.72 -6.42 14.68
C GLU A 27 4.59 -7.91 14.39
N LYS A 28 3.38 -8.37 14.03
CA LYS A 28 3.16 -9.76 13.62
C LYS A 28 3.99 -10.15 12.37
N CYS A 29 4.24 -9.22 11.46
CA CYS A 29 5.07 -9.47 10.28
C CYS A 29 6.56 -9.68 10.61
N LYS A 30 7.06 -9.13 11.73
CA LYS A 30 8.44 -9.37 12.18
C LYS A 30 8.69 -10.83 12.57
N GLY A 31 7.62 -11.55 12.94
CA GLY A 31 7.72 -12.88 13.51
C GLY A 31 8.38 -12.86 14.88
N GLU A 32 8.77 -14.02 15.36
CA GLU A 32 9.36 -14.21 16.67
C GLU A 32 10.52 -15.20 16.60
N ALA A 33 11.47 -15.08 17.53
CA ALA A 33 12.60 -16.00 17.59
C ALA A 33 12.09 -17.41 17.95
N LEU A 34 12.54 -18.41 17.19
CA LEU A 34 12.31 -19.81 17.49
C LEU A 34 12.94 -20.14 18.84
N ARG A 35 12.18 -20.84 19.68
CA ARG A 35 12.62 -21.31 20.98
C ARG A 35 12.58 -22.84 21.03
N ASP A 36 13.55 -23.42 21.75
CA ASP A 36 13.57 -24.86 22.01
C ASP A 36 12.69 -25.24 23.22
N ASP A 37 12.67 -26.53 23.57
CA ASP A 37 11.88 -27.06 24.69
C ASP A 37 12.28 -26.49 26.07
N TYR A 38 13.42 -25.79 26.13
CA TYR A 38 13.96 -25.16 27.34
C TYR A 38 13.84 -23.62 27.31
N ASP A 39 13.05 -23.07 26.39
CA ASP A 39 12.83 -21.63 26.19
C ASP A 39 14.09 -20.84 25.74
N ASN A 40 15.12 -21.52 25.23
CA ASN A 40 16.31 -20.86 24.68
C ASN A 40 16.11 -20.49 23.20
N VAL A 41 16.64 -19.34 22.79
CA VAL A 41 16.62 -18.90 21.39
C VAL A 41 17.48 -19.83 20.54
N VAL A 42 16.90 -20.32 19.44
CA VAL A 42 17.62 -21.14 18.45
C VAL A 42 18.31 -20.23 17.45
N TYR A 43 19.63 -20.34 17.32
CA TYR A 43 20.43 -19.52 16.43
C TYR A 43 20.79 -20.24 15.13
N GLN A 44 20.88 -19.48 14.05
CA GLN A 44 21.39 -19.92 12.76
C GLN A 44 22.93 -20.00 12.77
N LYS A 45 23.51 -20.62 11.74
CA LYS A 45 24.98 -20.76 11.62
C LYS A 45 25.74 -19.43 11.57
N ASN A 46 25.08 -18.35 11.13
CA ASN A 46 25.64 -17.00 11.07
C ASN A 46 25.56 -16.24 12.42
N GLY A 47 25.01 -16.84 13.47
CA GLY A 47 24.85 -16.23 14.80
C GLY A 47 23.59 -15.40 14.97
N GLU A 48 22.72 -15.29 13.97
CA GLU A 48 21.44 -14.59 14.08
C GLU A 48 20.34 -15.53 14.63
N PRO A 49 19.34 -15.03 15.36
CA PRO A 49 18.18 -15.81 15.76
C PRO A 49 17.47 -16.44 14.56
N THR A 50 17.01 -17.68 14.72
CA THR A 50 16.11 -18.32 13.75
C THR A 50 14.72 -17.74 13.97
N MET A 51 14.16 -17.08 12.95
CA MET A 51 12.85 -16.44 13.07
C MET A 51 11.74 -17.35 12.55
N VAL A 52 10.60 -17.41 13.25
CA VAL A 52 9.38 -18.12 12.85
C VAL A 52 8.27 -17.13 12.58
N GLY A 53 7.49 -17.36 11.52
CA GLY A 53 6.35 -16.52 11.18
C GLY A 53 6.69 -15.15 10.60
N ALA A 54 7.99 -14.80 10.53
CA ALA A 54 8.47 -13.60 9.86
C ALA A 54 8.06 -13.61 8.38
N ARG A 55 7.46 -12.52 7.91
CA ARG A 55 6.94 -12.40 6.55
C ARG A 55 6.89 -10.96 6.07
N PRO A 56 7.05 -10.70 4.77
CA PRO A 56 6.89 -9.37 4.20
C PRO A 56 5.49 -8.80 4.52
N PRO A 57 5.38 -7.54 4.99
CA PRO A 57 4.10 -6.87 5.04
C PRO A 57 3.59 -6.58 3.62
N THR A 58 2.30 -6.83 3.39
CA THR A 58 1.61 -6.60 2.10
C THR A 58 0.44 -5.63 2.24
N VAL A 59 0.04 -5.02 1.12
CA VAL A 59 -1.12 -4.13 1.04
C VAL A 59 -2.41 -4.85 1.45
N SER A 60 -2.62 -6.07 0.96
CA SER A 60 -3.79 -6.88 1.33
C SER A 60 -3.76 -7.33 2.79
N GLY A 61 -2.59 -7.63 3.35
CA GLY A 61 -2.47 -8.01 4.76
C GLY A 61 -2.81 -6.85 5.70
N LEU A 62 -2.33 -5.63 5.41
CA LEU A 62 -2.68 -4.44 6.20
C LEU A 62 -4.16 -4.08 6.02
N ALA A 63 -4.69 -4.16 4.80
CA ALA A 63 -6.11 -3.94 4.53
C ALA A 63 -6.99 -4.88 5.39
N PHE A 64 -6.64 -6.16 5.42
CA PHE A 64 -7.34 -7.15 6.25
C PHE A 64 -7.24 -6.84 7.74
N ALA A 65 -6.04 -6.48 8.24
CA ALA A 65 -5.84 -6.11 9.64
C ALA A 65 -6.65 -4.87 10.06
N LEU A 66 -6.82 -3.94 9.14
CA LEU A 66 -7.66 -2.74 9.30
C LEU A 66 -9.14 -2.99 8.96
N ARG A 67 -9.57 -4.26 8.86
CA ARG A 67 -10.96 -4.68 8.65
C ARG A 67 -11.58 -4.26 7.30
N PHE A 68 -10.77 -3.95 6.28
CA PHE A 68 -11.26 -3.73 4.94
C PHE A 68 -11.66 -5.05 4.26
N GLN A 69 -12.72 -5.01 3.46
CA GLN A 69 -13.22 -6.18 2.71
C GLN A 69 -12.42 -6.47 1.44
N SER A 70 -11.72 -5.46 0.91
CA SER A 70 -10.88 -5.61 -0.27
C SER A 70 -9.70 -4.66 -0.23
N ARG A 71 -8.63 -5.03 -0.94
CA ARG A 71 -7.49 -4.15 -1.22
C ARG A 71 -7.95 -2.83 -1.86
N GLN A 72 -8.93 -2.88 -2.76
CA GLN A 72 -9.42 -1.71 -3.48
C GLN A 72 -10.13 -0.73 -2.55
N ASP A 73 -10.89 -1.21 -1.57
CA ASP A 73 -11.56 -0.33 -0.59
C ASP A 73 -10.56 0.33 0.35
N PHE A 74 -9.48 -0.39 0.70
CA PHE A 74 -8.38 0.16 1.47
C PHE A 74 -7.64 1.28 0.72
N LEU A 75 -7.35 1.07 -0.57
CA LEU A 75 -6.65 2.07 -1.39
C LEU A 75 -7.49 3.33 -1.63
N ASN A 76 -8.82 3.18 -1.74
CA ASN A 76 -9.75 4.28 -2.00
C ASN A 76 -10.41 4.84 -0.73
N TYR A 77 -9.84 4.57 0.45
CA TYR A 77 -10.47 4.98 1.70
C TYR A 77 -10.48 6.50 1.86
N THR A 78 -11.68 7.07 2.01
CA THR A 78 -11.94 8.52 2.19
C THR A 78 -12.71 8.82 3.49
N GLY A 79 -12.71 7.88 4.45
CA GLY A 79 -13.42 8.06 5.72
C GLY A 79 -12.72 9.01 6.70
N LYS A 80 -13.32 9.18 7.89
CA LYS A 80 -12.87 10.11 8.94
C LYS A 80 -11.38 10.01 9.29
N PHE A 81 -10.80 8.81 9.24
CA PHE A 81 -9.41 8.55 9.61
C PHE A 81 -8.50 8.27 8.41
N ALA A 82 -8.84 8.82 7.23
CA ALA A 82 -8.11 8.59 5.99
C ALA A 82 -6.62 8.96 6.10
N GLU A 83 -6.27 10.03 6.83
CA GLU A 83 -4.87 10.42 7.05
C GLU A 83 -4.09 9.34 7.83
N THR A 84 -4.67 8.78 8.88
CA THR A 84 -4.04 7.72 9.68
C THR A 84 -3.83 6.45 8.86
N VAL A 85 -4.83 6.08 8.04
CA VAL A 85 -4.73 4.95 7.10
C VAL A 85 -3.68 5.23 6.02
N ALA A 86 -3.58 6.46 5.50
CA ALA A 86 -2.55 6.87 4.56
C ALA A 86 -1.14 6.77 5.17
N ARG A 87 -0.98 7.16 6.44
CA ARG A 87 0.29 7.00 7.17
C ARG A 87 0.68 5.53 7.34
N ALA A 88 -0.28 4.63 7.61
CA ALA A 88 -0.02 3.20 7.65
C ALA A 88 0.36 2.63 6.27
N ARG A 89 -0.24 3.14 5.17
CA ARG A 89 0.16 2.81 3.80
C ARG A 89 1.58 3.26 3.47
N LEU A 90 1.99 4.45 3.93
CA LEU A 90 3.35 4.94 3.72
C LEU A 90 4.40 3.99 4.32
N LYS A 91 4.11 3.31 5.44
CA LYS A 91 4.99 2.25 5.99
C LYS A 91 5.15 1.06 5.03
N LEU A 92 4.10 0.69 4.28
CA LEU A 92 4.19 -0.36 3.26
C LEU A 92 4.97 0.10 2.04
N GLU A 93 4.79 1.36 1.63
CA GLU A 93 5.53 1.96 0.53
C GLU A 93 7.03 1.95 0.83
N SER A 94 7.42 2.49 1.99
CA SER A 94 8.80 2.49 2.47
C SER A 94 9.40 1.09 2.56
N TYR A 95 8.66 0.10 3.08
CA TYR A 95 9.14 -1.28 3.06
C TYR A 95 9.39 -1.79 1.62
N ALA A 96 8.45 -1.54 0.70
CA ALA A 96 8.61 -1.97 -0.68
C ALA A 96 9.76 -1.23 -1.39
N GLU A 97 9.96 0.05 -1.12
CA GLU A 97 11.10 0.83 -1.60
C GLU A 97 12.43 0.22 -1.14
N GLU A 98 12.58 -0.09 0.15
CA GLU A 98 13.79 -0.72 0.69
C GLU A 98 14.07 -2.07 0.00
N ARG A 99 13.02 -2.85 -0.29
CA ARG A 99 13.12 -4.13 -1.01
C ARG A 99 13.56 -3.99 -2.48
N LEU A 100 13.57 -2.80 -3.06
CA LEU A 100 14.19 -2.56 -4.38
C LEU A 100 15.71 -2.76 -4.35
N TYR A 101 16.35 -2.61 -3.18
CA TYR A 101 17.79 -2.80 -3.01
C TYR A 101 18.16 -4.25 -2.65
N ASP A 102 17.17 -5.11 -2.39
CA ASP A 102 17.38 -6.54 -2.18
C ASP A 102 17.08 -7.33 -3.47
N LYS A 103 18.06 -8.10 -3.94
CA LYS A 103 17.94 -8.98 -5.11
C LYS A 103 16.74 -9.95 -5.00
N ASP A 104 16.47 -10.48 -3.82
CA ASP A 104 15.38 -11.44 -3.60
C ASP A 104 14.01 -10.75 -3.50
N GLY A 105 13.99 -9.44 -3.19
CA GLY A 105 12.78 -8.63 -3.04
C GLY A 105 12.35 -7.85 -4.28
N LEU A 106 13.29 -7.59 -5.20
CA LEU A 106 13.15 -6.61 -6.27
C LEU A 106 11.88 -6.76 -7.12
N GLN A 107 11.56 -7.97 -7.56
CA GLN A 107 10.40 -8.19 -8.46
C GLN A 107 9.07 -7.97 -7.74
N GLY A 108 8.96 -8.46 -6.50
CA GLY A 108 7.76 -8.25 -5.68
C GLY A 108 7.59 -6.78 -5.28
N ALA A 109 8.69 -6.09 -5.00
CA ALA A 109 8.74 -4.66 -4.71
C ALA A 109 8.24 -3.83 -5.89
N LYS A 110 8.82 -4.01 -7.08
CA LYS A 110 8.38 -3.34 -8.32
C LYS A 110 6.89 -3.55 -8.58
N PHE A 111 6.43 -4.80 -8.52
CA PHE A 111 5.02 -5.12 -8.73
C PHE A 111 4.12 -4.40 -7.72
N THR A 112 4.51 -4.41 -6.44
CA THR A 112 3.73 -3.77 -5.37
C THR A 112 3.65 -2.26 -5.56
N LEU A 113 4.78 -1.61 -5.79
CA LEU A 113 4.87 -0.16 -5.98
C LEU A 113 4.03 0.30 -7.16
N THR A 114 4.25 -0.28 -8.35
CA THR A 114 3.52 0.06 -9.58
C THR A 114 2.00 -0.13 -9.47
N ASN A 115 1.52 -1.15 -8.76
CA ASN A 115 0.09 -1.49 -8.73
C ASN A 115 -0.70 -0.93 -7.53
N ASN A 116 -0.03 -0.36 -6.53
CA ASN A 116 -0.67 0.04 -5.28
C ASN A 116 -0.36 1.48 -4.85
N PHE A 117 0.69 2.09 -5.38
CA PHE A 117 1.16 3.40 -4.97
C PHE A 117 1.20 4.36 -6.17
N GLN A 118 0.63 5.55 -5.99
CA GLN A 118 0.52 6.53 -7.06
C GLN A 118 1.91 7.09 -7.41
N GLY A 119 2.20 7.20 -8.71
CA GLY A 119 3.47 7.76 -9.20
C GLY A 119 4.57 6.73 -9.49
N TRP A 120 4.37 5.46 -9.13
CA TRP A 120 5.32 4.37 -9.39
C TRP A 120 5.13 3.64 -10.72
N ALA A 121 3.98 3.82 -11.36
CA ALA A 121 3.74 3.24 -12.66
C ALA A 121 4.63 3.93 -13.71
N GLU A 122 5.29 3.13 -14.54
CA GLU A 122 6.00 3.67 -15.71
C GLU A 122 4.99 4.34 -16.63
N LYS A 123 5.26 5.60 -16.99
CA LYS A 123 4.43 6.31 -17.96
C LYS A 123 4.63 5.68 -19.33
N THR A 124 3.54 5.21 -19.90
CA THR A 124 3.53 4.66 -21.25
C THR A 124 3.54 5.79 -22.28
N ARG A 125 3.88 5.45 -23.54
CA ARG A 125 3.75 6.40 -24.65
C ARG A 125 2.33 6.92 -24.81
N GLU A 126 1.33 6.07 -24.59
CA GLU A 126 -0.08 6.44 -24.62
C GLU A 126 -0.41 7.49 -23.56
N ASP A 127 0.13 7.35 -22.33
CA ASP A 127 -0.05 8.38 -21.28
C ASP A 127 0.52 9.74 -21.71
N PHE A 128 1.62 9.75 -22.46
CA PHE A 128 2.18 10.97 -23.03
C PHE A 128 1.30 11.54 -24.14
N ASP A 129 0.82 10.69 -25.05
CA ASP A 129 -0.03 11.10 -26.16
C ASP A 129 -1.36 11.70 -25.64
N THR A 130 -2.01 11.08 -24.64
CA THR A 130 -3.20 11.63 -23.98
C THR A 130 -2.93 13.01 -23.38
N GLN A 131 -1.82 13.18 -22.63
CA GLN A 131 -1.44 14.48 -22.07
C GLN A 131 -1.17 15.55 -23.15
N ILE A 132 -0.66 15.13 -24.31
CA ILE A 132 -0.45 16.03 -25.46
C ILE A 132 -1.80 16.47 -26.02
N TYR A 133 -2.72 15.54 -26.25
CA TYR A 133 -4.05 15.85 -26.79
C TYR A 133 -4.84 16.78 -25.85
N GLU A 134 -4.86 16.52 -24.54
CA GLU A 134 -5.53 17.39 -23.56
C GLU A 134 -4.98 18.81 -23.56
N LYS A 135 -3.65 18.97 -23.70
CA LYS A 135 -3.02 20.29 -23.82
C LYS A 135 -3.39 20.98 -25.14
N LEU A 136 -3.43 20.25 -26.24
CA LEU A 136 -3.83 20.78 -27.54
C LEU A 136 -5.29 21.25 -27.51
N ASP A 137 -6.19 20.48 -26.91
CA ASP A 137 -7.60 20.84 -26.76
C ASP A 137 -7.75 22.14 -25.94
N GLY A 138 -7.04 22.26 -24.82
CA GLY A 138 -7.03 23.49 -24.02
C GLY A 138 -6.50 24.72 -24.79
N ILE A 139 -5.49 24.54 -25.63
CA ILE A 139 -4.98 25.61 -26.51
C ILE A 139 -6.04 26.00 -27.56
N LEU A 140 -6.68 25.01 -28.20
CA LEU A 140 -7.71 25.24 -29.22
C LEU A 140 -8.93 25.96 -28.63
N GLU A 141 -9.36 25.59 -27.43
CA GLU A 141 -10.42 26.29 -26.69
C GLU A 141 -10.04 27.75 -26.40
N GLY A 142 -8.80 27.98 -25.94
CA GLY A 142 -8.27 29.32 -25.69
C GLY A 142 -8.27 30.20 -26.94
N ILE A 143 -7.83 29.67 -28.09
CA ILE A 143 -7.85 30.36 -29.38
C ILE A 143 -9.29 30.68 -29.81
N ASN A 144 -10.20 29.72 -29.71
CA ASN A 144 -11.60 29.90 -30.11
C ASN A 144 -12.31 30.96 -29.25
N ASN A 145 -11.99 31.02 -27.96
CA ASN A 145 -12.52 32.05 -27.06
C ASN A 145 -11.94 33.43 -27.35
N ALA A 146 -10.63 33.53 -27.66
CA ALA A 146 -10.00 34.78 -28.05
C ALA A 146 -10.52 35.32 -29.39
N ALA A 147 -10.85 34.45 -30.34
CA ALA A 147 -11.40 34.83 -31.64
C ALA A 147 -12.87 35.29 -31.60
N LYS A 148 -13.57 35.10 -30.47
CA LYS A 148 -14.96 35.54 -30.24
C LYS A 148 -15.07 36.88 -29.51
N GLN A 149 -13.95 37.47 -29.09
CA GLN A 149 -13.87 38.82 -28.52
C GLN A 149 -13.57 39.84 -29.62
#